data_AF-A0A964XUG7-F1
#
_entry.id   AF-A0A964XUG7-F1
#
_cell.length_a   1.000
_cell.length_b   1.000
_cell.length_c   1.000
_cell.angle_alpha   90.00
_cell.angle_beta   90.00
_cell.angle_gamma   90.00
#
_symmetry.space_group_name_H-M   'P 1'
#
loop_
_entity.id
_entity.type
_entity.pdbx_description
1 polymer ?
#
loop_
_entity_poly.entity_id
_entity_poly.type
_entity_poly.pdbx_seq_one_letter_code
_entity_poly.pdbx_strand_id
1 'polypeptide(L)'
;WQPRPSDPSLEAEFLRRLMIKLGSSSEQAKQMVDAPQAPPATLVSVNDKQQAILYVESFEVAWRRLGVALDRTGFTVEDRDRNQGLYFVRYVEKPDPNKQSFMNRLFNRTSEAEGPLRYRIVLAREGTGSRISVLDGNGVADTSPASQRILKLLIDELK
;
A
#
# COMPACT_ATOMS: atom_id res chain seq x y z
N TRP A 1 -14.51 21.17 29.13
CA TRP A 1 -13.44 20.59 28.31
C TRP A 1 -13.59 21.19 26.91
N GLN A 2 -12.59 21.91 26.41
CA GLN A 2 -12.64 22.52 25.08
C GLN A 2 -11.66 21.73 24.19
N PRO A 3 -12.13 21.02 23.15
CA PRO A 3 -11.24 20.25 22.28
C PRO A 3 -10.32 21.22 21.55
N ARG A 4 -9.02 21.09 21.79
CA ARG A 4 -7.99 21.79 21.02
C ARG A 4 -7.49 20.84 19.93
N PRO A 5 -7.16 21.35 18.73
CA PRO A 5 -6.51 20.54 17.70
C PRO A 5 -5.15 20.05 18.20
N SER A 6 -4.78 18.84 17.81
CA SER A 6 -3.47 18.24 18.11
C SER A 6 -2.36 19.11 17.50
N ASP A 7 -1.32 19.41 18.27
CA ASP A 7 -0.13 20.13 17.82
C ASP A 7 1.07 19.18 17.85
N PRO A 8 1.51 18.67 16.68
CA PRO A 8 2.61 17.71 16.60
C PRO A 8 3.92 18.21 17.21
N SER A 9 4.14 19.53 17.21
CA SER A 9 5.35 20.13 17.77
C SER A 9 5.35 20.06 19.30
N LEU A 10 4.20 20.27 19.94
CA LEU A 10 4.03 20.15 21.38
C LEU A 10 4.07 18.69 21.84
N GLU A 11 3.53 17.77 21.04
CA GLU A 11 3.60 16.33 21.30
C GLU A 11 5.04 15.81 21.25
N ALA A 12 5.83 16.25 20.26
CA ALA A 12 7.25 15.94 20.16
C ALA A 12 8.05 16.45 21.37
N GLU A 13 7.80 17.69 21.81
CA GLU A 13 8.39 18.27 23.02
C GLU A 13 8.00 17.50 24.30
N PHE A 14 6.74 17.07 24.41
CA PHE A 14 6.28 16.25 25.52
C PHE A 14 6.97 14.88 25.55
N LEU A 15 7.02 14.18 24.41
CA LEU A 15 7.70 12.89 24.28
C LEU A 15 9.18 13.02 24.64
N ARG A 16 9.86 14.05 24.15
CA ARG A 16 11.25 14.30 24.48
C ARG A 16 11.48 14.47 25.98
N ARG A 17 10.64 15.28 26.64
CA ARG A 17 10.72 15.49 28.11
C ARG A 17 10.42 14.23 28.89
N LEU A 18 9.45 13.43 28.42
CA LEU A 18 9.12 12.14 29.01
C LEU A 18 10.30 11.18 28.92
N MET A 19 10.93 11.05 27.76
CA MET A 19 12.10 10.19 27.56
C MET A 19 13.28 10.61 28.45
N ILE A 20 13.55 11.92 28.54
CA ILE A 20 14.57 12.45 29.47
C ILE A 20 14.23 12.09 30.92
N LYS A 21 12.95 12.20 31.31
CA LYS A 21 12.50 11.82 32.66
C LYS A 21 12.66 10.32 32.93
N LEU A 22 12.52 9.49 31.89
CA LEU A 22 12.72 8.03 31.93
C LEU A 22 14.20 7.62 31.84
N GLY A 23 15.13 8.56 31.67
CA GLY A 23 16.58 8.33 31.77
C GLY A 23 17.37 8.34 30.46
N SER A 24 16.75 8.67 29.32
CA SER A 24 17.52 8.86 28.07
C SER A 24 18.27 10.20 28.07
N SER A 25 19.41 10.28 27.39
CA SER A 25 20.09 11.57 27.20
C SER A 25 19.29 12.53 26.31
N SER A 26 19.55 13.84 26.41
CA SER A 26 18.88 14.85 25.56
C SER A 26 19.14 14.61 24.07
N GLU A 27 20.37 14.20 23.71
CA GLU A 27 20.75 13.82 22.34
C GLU A 27 19.94 12.60 21.86
N GLN A 28 19.84 11.56 22.69
CA GLN A 28 19.16 10.32 22.36
C GLN A 28 17.64 10.53 22.25
N ALA A 29 17.05 11.29 23.18
CA ALA A 29 15.64 11.66 23.15
C ALA A 29 15.30 12.47 21.89
N LYS A 30 16.17 13.42 21.50
CA LYS A 30 15.99 14.19 20.27
C LYS A 30 16.07 13.29 19.04
N GLN A 31 17.10 12.44 18.95
CA GLN A 31 17.27 11.52 17.84
C GLN A 31 16.10 10.53 17.69
N MET A 32 15.53 10.05 18.80
CA MET A 32 14.41 9.10 18.77
C MET A 32 13.07 9.76 18.40
N VAL A 33 12.88 11.04 18.75
CA VAL A 33 11.67 11.81 18.37
C VAL A 33 11.76 12.32 16.93
N ASP A 34 12.96 12.74 16.49
CA ASP A 34 13.21 13.23 15.14
C ASP A 34 13.47 12.09 14.12
N ALA A 35 13.58 10.84 14.59
CA ALA A 35 13.80 9.69 13.71
C ALA A 35 12.60 9.53 12.75
N PRO A 36 12.85 9.48 11.42
CA PRO A 36 11.79 9.13 10.49
C PRO A 36 11.26 7.74 10.84
N GLN A 37 9.96 7.64 11.09
CA GLN A 37 9.30 6.34 11.19
C GLN A 37 9.50 5.64 9.84
N ALA A 38 10.13 4.46 9.86
CA ALA A 38 10.31 3.69 8.64
C ALA A 38 8.92 3.38 8.05
N PRO A 39 8.71 3.57 6.74
CA PRO A 39 7.41 3.31 6.14
C PRO A 39 7.06 1.83 6.36
N PRO A 40 5.83 1.53 6.80
CA PRO A 40 5.43 0.16 7.09
C PRO A 40 5.37 -0.70 5.83
N ALA A 41 5.31 -0.10 4.63
CA ALA A 41 5.29 -0.78 3.33
C ALA A 41 6.50 -0.42 2.47
N THR A 42 7.21 -1.42 1.95
CA THR A 42 8.33 -1.26 1.01
C THR A 42 8.13 -2.14 -0.22
N LEU A 43 8.40 -1.59 -1.41
CA LEU A 43 8.34 -2.35 -2.65
C LEU A 43 9.66 -3.10 -2.85
N VAL A 44 9.58 -4.41 -3.10
CA VAL A 44 10.74 -5.30 -3.25
C VAL A 44 10.63 -6.10 -4.54
N SER A 45 11.76 -6.37 -5.17
CA SER A 45 11.84 -7.31 -6.29
C SER A 45 12.02 -8.72 -5.74
N VAL A 46 11.09 -9.63 -6.06
CA VAL A 46 11.17 -11.05 -5.67
C VAL A 46 12.05 -11.81 -6.67
N ASN A 47 11.91 -11.49 -7.97
CA ASN A 47 12.73 -11.98 -9.08
C ASN A 47 12.94 -10.81 -10.08
N ASP A 48 13.78 -10.97 -11.11
CA ASP A 48 14.11 -9.92 -12.10
C ASP A 48 12.90 -9.21 -12.76
N LYS A 49 11.71 -9.85 -12.72
CA LYS A 49 10.48 -9.31 -13.32
C LYS A 49 9.28 -9.26 -12.37
N GLN A 50 9.39 -9.80 -11.16
CA GLN A 50 8.28 -9.92 -10.23
C GLN A 50 8.50 -9.04 -9.01
N GLN A 51 7.53 -8.18 -8.72
CA GLN A 51 7.54 -7.28 -7.56
C GLN A 51 6.55 -7.74 -6.50
N ALA A 52 6.81 -7.35 -5.26
CA ALA A 52 5.94 -7.54 -4.11
C ALA A 52 6.08 -6.35 -3.16
N ILE A 53 5.16 -6.22 -2.21
CA ILE A 53 5.28 -5.28 -1.09
C ILE A 53 5.62 -6.10 0.15
N LEU A 54 6.72 -5.75 0.81
CA LEU A 54 7.00 -6.18 2.17
C LEU A 54 6.34 -5.19 3.13
N TYR A 55 5.47 -5.71 3.98
CA TYR A 55 4.74 -4.94 4.98
C TYR A 55 5.20 -5.36 6.38
N VAL A 56 5.75 -4.43 7.16
CA VAL A 56 6.40 -4.66 8.46
C VAL A 56 5.36 -4.79 9.58
N GLU A 57 4.25 -5.46 9.29
CA GLU A 57 3.14 -5.68 10.22
C GLU A 57 2.65 -7.12 10.09
N SER A 58 2.01 -7.60 11.16
CA SER A 58 1.45 -8.95 11.20
C SER A 58 0.39 -9.15 10.12
N PHE A 59 0.21 -10.42 9.72
CA PHE A 59 -0.78 -10.80 8.71
C PHE A 59 -2.17 -10.26 9.01
N GLU A 60 -2.59 -10.28 10.27
CA GLU A 60 -3.91 -9.86 10.71
C GLU A 60 -4.12 -8.34 10.63
N VAL A 61 -3.05 -7.56 10.81
CA VAL A 61 -3.06 -6.11 10.60
C VAL A 61 -3.02 -5.81 9.10
N ALA A 62 -2.08 -6.42 8.39
CA ALA A 62 -1.90 -6.28 6.95
C ALA A 62 -3.18 -6.64 6.18
N TRP A 63 -3.89 -7.70 6.58
CA TRP A 63 -5.15 -8.13 5.98
C TRP A 63 -6.23 -7.05 6.02
N ARG A 64 -6.36 -6.38 7.17
CA ARG A 64 -7.34 -5.29 7.35
C ARG A 64 -6.91 -4.04 6.56
N ARG A 65 -5.62 -3.68 6.62
CA ARG A 65 -5.06 -2.53 5.91
C ARG A 65 -5.20 -2.68 4.40
N LEU A 66 -4.89 -3.86 3.87
CA LEU A 66 -5.05 -4.19 2.45
C LEU A 66 -6.52 -4.06 2.00
N GLY A 67 -7.47 -4.55 2.80
CA GLY A 67 -8.89 -4.38 2.50
C GLY A 67 -9.33 -2.92 2.37
N VAL A 68 -8.83 -2.04 3.24
CA VAL A 68 -9.11 -0.59 3.17
C VAL A 68 -8.39 0.06 1.99
N ALA A 69 -7.14 -0.31 1.73
CA ALA A 69 -6.38 0.21 0.58
C ALA A 69 -7.08 -0.13 -0.75
N LEU A 70 -7.63 -1.34 -0.87
CA LEU A 70 -8.38 -1.78 -2.05
C LEU A 70 -9.65 -0.97 -2.28
N ASP A 71 -10.40 -0.67 -1.22
CA ASP A 71 -11.59 0.16 -1.28
C ASP A 71 -11.27 1.60 -1.74
N ARG A 72 -10.22 2.21 -1.19
CA ARG A 72 -9.81 3.59 -1.50
C ARG A 72 -9.26 3.79 -2.91
N THR A 73 -8.52 2.82 -3.41
CA THR A 73 -7.96 2.85 -4.77
C THR A 73 -9.02 2.55 -5.85
N GLY A 74 -10.21 2.13 -5.43
CA GLY A 74 -11.33 1.87 -6.32
C GLY A 74 -11.25 0.52 -7.03
N PHE A 75 -10.55 -0.46 -6.44
CA PHE A 75 -10.68 -1.85 -6.88
C PHE A 75 -12.05 -2.38 -6.50
N THR A 76 -12.66 -3.15 -7.38
CA THR A 76 -13.84 -3.94 -7.01
C THR A 76 -13.36 -5.27 -6.45
N VAL A 77 -13.60 -5.52 -5.17
CA VAL A 77 -13.34 -6.82 -4.53
C VAL A 77 -14.51 -7.75 -4.83
N GLU A 78 -14.28 -8.81 -5.62
CA GLU A 78 -15.28 -9.83 -5.92
C GLU A 78 -15.45 -10.80 -4.75
N ASP A 79 -14.34 -11.20 -4.12
CA ASP A 79 -14.34 -12.15 -3.00
C ASP A 79 -13.05 -12.03 -2.16
N ARG A 80 -13.05 -12.60 -0.96
CA ARG A 80 -11.90 -12.67 -0.07
C ARG A 80 -11.85 -13.99 0.69
N ASP A 81 -10.71 -14.66 0.66
CA ASP A 81 -10.42 -15.82 1.49
C ASP A 81 -9.28 -15.48 2.45
N ARG A 82 -9.63 -15.23 3.72
CA ARG A 82 -8.66 -14.91 4.76
C ARG A 82 -7.77 -16.09 5.13
N ASN A 83 -8.26 -17.32 5.02
CA ASN A 83 -7.49 -18.51 5.37
C ASN A 83 -6.37 -18.74 4.36
N GLN A 84 -6.62 -18.43 3.09
CA GLN A 84 -5.62 -18.50 2.02
C GLN A 84 -4.86 -17.18 1.81
N GLY A 85 -5.28 -16.09 2.44
CA GLY A 85 -4.68 -14.78 2.25
C GLY A 85 -5.00 -14.17 0.88
N LEU A 86 -6.17 -14.47 0.28
CA LEU A 86 -6.53 -14.06 -1.07
C LEU A 86 -7.59 -12.97 -1.10
N TYR A 87 -7.34 -11.93 -1.89
CA TYR A 87 -8.38 -11.02 -2.39
C TYR A 87 -8.55 -11.21 -3.89
N PHE A 88 -9.77 -11.45 -4.34
CA PHE A 88 -10.13 -11.50 -5.74
C PHE A 88 -10.61 -10.12 -6.16
N VAL A 89 -9.91 -9.48 -7.10
CA VAL A 89 -10.17 -8.09 -7.46
C VAL A 89 -10.34 -7.91 -8.95
N ARG A 90 -11.21 -6.99 -9.34
CA ARG A 90 -11.28 -6.48 -10.71
C ARG A 90 -10.50 -5.18 -10.77
N TYR A 91 -9.58 -5.11 -11.72
CA TYR A 91 -8.85 -3.90 -12.03
C TYR A 91 -9.29 -3.36 -13.39
N VAL A 92 -9.58 -2.08 -13.43
CA VAL A 92 -9.79 -1.33 -14.67
C VAL A 92 -8.71 -0.26 -14.71
N GLU A 93 -7.90 -0.28 -15.77
CA GLU A 93 -6.90 0.75 -15.95
C GLU A 93 -7.59 2.09 -16.21
N LYS A 94 -7.51 3.01 -15.25
CA LYS A 94 -7.97 4.38 -15.46
C LYS A 94 -6.88 5.14 -16.20
N PRO A 95 -7.17 5.71 -17.38
CA PRO A 95 -6.20 6.53 -18.08
C PRO A 95 -5.83 7.74 -17.23
N ASP A 96 -4.54 8.06 -17.20
CA ASP A 96 -3.99 9.19 -16.45
C ASP A 96 -4.60 10.51 -16.98
N PRO A 97 -5.33 11.28 -16.16
CA PRO A 97 -6.00 12.51 -16.60
C PRO A 97 -5.01 13.54 -17.17
N ASN A 98 -3.74 13.49 -16.75
CA ASN A 98 -2.72 14.44 -17.19
C ASN A 98 -2.08 14.11 -18.54
N LYS A 99 -2.22 12.87 -19.03
CA LYS A 99 -1.71 12.45 -20.35
C LYS A 99 -2.77 12.40 -21.44
N GLN A 100 -4.05 12.48 -21.06
CA GLN A 100 -5.17 12.23 -21.97
C GLN A 100 -5.61 13.46 -22.80
N SER A 101 -5.26 14.67 -22.40
CA SER A 101 -5.92 15.89 -22.92
C SER A 101 -5.53 16.27 -24.37
N PHE A 102 -4.38 15.82 -24.88
CA PHE A 102 -3.84 16.32 -26.15
C PHE A 102 -3.81 15.32 -27.31
N MET A 103 -3.69 14.01 -27.06
CA MET A 103 -3.59 13.00 -28.14
C MET A 103 -4.90 12.21 -28.37
N ASN A 104 -5.77 12.11 -27.36
CA ASN A 104 -6.93 11.23 -27.41
C ASN A 104 -8.15 11.81 -28.15
N ARG A 105 -8.14 13.09 -28.52
CA ARG A 105 -9.23 13.67 -29.32
C ARG A 105 -9.26 13.18 -30.78
N LEU A 106 -8.15 12.64 -31.29
CA LEU A 106 -8.09 12.13 -32.67
C LEU A 106 -8.21 10.60 -32.80
N PHE A 107 -8.00 9.82 -31.74
CA PHE A 107 -7.89 8.35 -31.84
C PHE A 107 -9.08 7.55 -31.26
N ASN A 108 -10.00 8.17 -30.53
CA ASN A 108 -11.00 7.43 -29.76
C ASN A 108 -12.33 7.17 -30.51
N ARG A 109 -12.25 6.57 -31.70
CA ARG A 109 -13.43 6.01 -32.41
C ARG A 109 -13.54 4.49 -32.36
N THR A 110 -12.50 3.76 -31.98
CA THR A 110 -12.52 2.29 -31.95
C THR A 110 -11.50 1.75 -30.95
N SER A 111 -11.77 1.89 -29.65
CA SER A 111 -11.07 1.09 -28.64
C SER A 111 -12.13 0.54 -27.70
N GLU A 112 -12.57 -0.67 -28.01
CA GLU A 112 -13.37 -1.49 -27.12
C GLU A 112 -12.56 -1.65 -25.83
N ALA A 113 -13.04 -1.04 -24.74
CA ALA A 113 -12.36 -1.11 -23.46
C ALA A 113 -12.21 -2.58 -23.10
N GLU A 114 -10.97 -3.08 -23.05
CA GLU A 114 -10.67 -4.38 -22.47
C GLU A 114 -11.37 -4.43 -21.11
N GLY A 115 -12.34 -5.33 -20.99
CA GLY A 115 -13.20 -5.40 -19.82
C GLY A 115 -12.37 -5.57 -18.53
N PRO A 116 -12.97 -5.36 -17.35
CA PRO A 116 -12.22 -5.41 -16.11
C PRO A 116 -11.49 -6.74 -15.95
N LEU A 117 -10.15 -6.69 -15.88
CA LEU A 117 -9.30 -7.86 -15.73
C LEU A 117 -9.36 -8.33 -14.28
N ARG A 118 -9.46 -9.66 -14.09
CA ARG A 118 -9.46 -10.29 -12.77
C ARG A 118 -8.03 -10.56 -12.34
N TYR A 119 -7.72 -10.17 -11.11
CA TYR A 119 -6.44 -10.43 -10.44
C TYR A 119 -6.69 -11.04 -9.07
N ARG A 120 -5.67 -11.71 -8.54
CA ARG A 120 -5.65 -12.19 -7.16
C ARG A 120 -4.52 -11.49 -6.43
N ILE A 121 -4.82 -10.91 -5.28
CA ILE A 121 -3.81 -10.34 -4.41
C ILE A 121 -3.60 -11.31 -3.26
N VAL A 122 -2.37 -11.78 -3.14
CA VAL A 122 -1.96 -12.74 -2.12
C VAL A 122 -1.24 -12.01 -1.00
N LEU A 123 -1.72 -12.17 0.21
CA LEU A 123 -1.06 -11.80 1.44
C LEU A 123 -0.48 -13.06 2.09
N ALA A 124 0.84 -13.12 2.27
CA ALA A 124 1.52 -14.23 2.92
C ALA A 124 2.27 -13.73 4.17
N ARG A 125 2.47 -14.59 5.17
CA ARG A 125 3.34 -14.29 6.30
C ARG A 125 4.81 -14.37 5.85
N GLU A 126 5.61 -13.39 6.21
CA GLU A 126 7.04 -13.36 5.89
C GLU A 126 7.85 -12.84 7.07
N GLY A 127 8.58 -13.74 7.75
CA GLY A 127 9.35 -13.39 8.94
C GLY A 127 8.46 -12.79 10.02
N THR A 128 8.78 -11.56 10.44
CA THR A 128 7.97 -10.77 11.40
C THR A 128 6.88 -9.94 10.74
N GLY A 129 6.82 -9.90 9.41
CA GLY A 129 5.89 -9.10 8.63
C GLY A 129 5.02 -9.94 7.68
N SER A 130 4.57 -9.28 6.63
CA SER A 130 3.70 -9.86 5.60
C SER A 130 4.15 -9.45 4.21
N ARG A 131 3.99 -10.34 3.23
CA ARG A 131 4.24 -10.09 1.82
C ARG A 131 2.94 -9.95 1.06
N ILE A 132 2.80 -8.89 0.27
CA ILE A 132 1.70 -8.70 -0.67
C ILE A 132 2.23 -8.91 -2.09
N SER A 133 1.60 -9.81 -2.86
CA SER A 133 1.95 -10.08 -4.24
C SER A 133 0.71 -10.17 -5.12
N VAL A 134 0.88 -9.99 -6.43
CA VAL A 134 -0.20 -10.01 -7.41
C VAL A 134 -0.05 -11.22 -8.32
N LEU A 135 -1.15 -11.94 -8.49
CA LEU A 135 -1.31 -13.03 -9.44
C LEU A 135 -2.37 -12.65 -10.47
N ASP A 136 -2.30 -13.28 -11.63
CA ASP A 136 -3.33 -13.17 -12.65
C ASP A 136 -4.64 -13.88 -12.23
N GLY A 137 -5.67 -13.82 -13.08
CA GLY A 137 -6.94 -14.48 -12.84
C GLY A 137 -6.86 -16.01 -12.71
N ASN A 138 -5.80 -16.62 -13.24
CA ASN A 138 -5.53 -18.06 -13.17
C ASN A 138 -4.75 -18.46 -11.91
N GLY A 139 -4.23 -17.50 -11.15
CA GLY A 139 -3.40 -17.74 -9.97
C GLY A 139 -1.92 -17.95 -10.27
N VAL A 140 -1.45 -17.49 -11.44
CA VAL A 140 -0.03 -17.49 -11.80
C VAL A 140 0.59 -16.14 -11.42
N ALA A 141 1.85 -16.15 -10.99
CA ALA A 141 2.59 -14.93 -10.67
C ALA A 141 2.57 -13.95 -11.85
N ASP A 142 2.10 -12.72 -11.61
CA ASP A 142 1.93 -11.75 -12.68
C ASP A 142 3.10 -10.74 -12.73
N THR A 143 3.75 -10.66 -13.88
CA THR A 143 4.83 -9.71 -14.18
C THR A 143 4.40 -8.62 -15.17
N SER A 144 3.10 -8.50 -15.44
CA SER A 144 2.55 -7.51 -16.36
C SER A 144 2.76 -6.07 -15.88
N PRO A 145 2.72 -5.08 -16.79
CA PRO A 145 2.66 -3.67 -16.38
C PRO A 145 1.45 -3.34 -15.48
N ALA A 146 0.35 -4.11 -15.61
CA ALA A 146 -0.81 -3.96 -14.76
C ALA A 146 -0.51 -4.37 -13.31
N SER A 147 0.16 -5.51 -13.06
CA SER A 147 0.52 -5.92 -11.69
C SER A 147 1.42 -4.90 -11.00
N GLN A 148 2.39 -4.33 -11.73
CA GLN A 148 3.27 -3.28 -11.20
C GLN A 148 2.48 -2.02 -10.82
N ARG A 149 1.50 -1.63 -11.62
CA ARG A 149 0.59 -0.50 -11.29
C ARG A 149 -0.29 -0.80 -10.09
N ILE A 150 -0.83 -2.02 -9.99
CA ILE A 150 -1.60 -2.45 -8.82
C ILE A 150 -0.75 -2.33 -7.56
N LEU A 151 0.47 -2.88 -7.56
CA LEU A 151 1.39 -2.77 -6.42
C LEU A 151 1.73 -1.33 -6.10
N LYS A 152 1.91 -0.47 -7.10
CA LYS A 152 2.16 0.97 -6.90
C LYS A 152 0.99 1.67 -6.20
N LEU A 153 -0.24 1.40 -6.63
CA LEU A 153 -1.43 1.97 -5.99
C LEU A 153 -1.57 1.49 -4.54
N LEU A 154 -1.32 0.20 -4.30
CA LEU A 154 -1.40 -0.37 -2.96
C LEU A 154 -0.34 0.18 -2.02
N ILE A 155 0.91 0.30 -2.47
CA ILE A 155 1.98 0.84 -1.61
C ILE A 155 1.73 2.31 -1.24
N ASP A 156 1.14 3.10 -2.14
CA ASP A 156 0.82 4.50 -1.85
C ASP A 156 -0.29 4.65 -0.79
N GLU A 157 -1.23 3.71 -0.70
CA GLU A 157 -2.25 3.66 0.37
C GLU A 157 -1.76 3.02 1.67
N LEU A 158 -0.72 2.19 1.62
CA LEU A 158 -0.21 1.45 2.78
C LEU A 158 0.90 2.18 3.54
N LYS A 159 1.38 3.31 3.01
CA LYS A 159 2.37 4.19 3.66
C LYS A 159 1.81 4.92 4.88
#